data_AF-A0A0F0HBN3-F1
#
_entry.id   AF-A0A0F0HBN3-F1
#
_cell.length_a   1.000
_cell.length_b   1.000
_cell.length_c   1.000
_cell.angle_alpha   90.00
_cell.angle_beta   90.00
_cell.angle_gamma   90.00
#
_symmetry.space_group_name_H-M   'P 1'
#
loop_
_entity.id
_entity.type
_entity.pdbx_description
1 polymer ?
#
loop_
_entity_poly.entity_id
_entity_poly.type
_entity_poly.pdbx_seq_one_letter_code
_entity_poly.pdbx_strand_id
1 'polypeptide(L)'
;MMRDAVFLPLTMEAAGNCTSGLRHKAEAANRAAADCWTALVGDCDTTSRRTLILTLHDLSEATAGTVQYRRVAEAEALIDEAVREGDGEEFAEALVGYDLAVATVLSRLRSQSA
;
A
#
# COMPACT_ATOMS: atom_id res chain seq x y z
N MET A 1 -9.62 -12.83 16.05
CA MET A 1 -8.83 -13.11 14.83
C MET A 1 -9.38 -12.19 13.74
N MET A 2 -8.69 -11.09 13.47
CA MET A 2 -9.16 -10.01 12.59
C MET A 2 -8.95 -10.45 11.12
N ARG A 3 -9.88 -11.24 10.58
CA ARG A 3 -9.77 -11.84 9.23
C ARG A 3 -10.26 -10.95 8.08
N ASP A 4 -10.72 -9.73 8.37
CA ASP A 4 -11.30 -8.81 7.39
C ASP A 4 -10.76 -7.38 7.48
N ALA A 5 -9.63 -7.15 8.14
CA ALA A 5 -9.02 -5.82 8.12
C ALA A 5 -8.49 -5.52 6.72
N VAL A 6 -9.15 -4.59 6.04
CA VAL A 6 -8.66 -3.99 4.80
C VAL A 6 -7.76 -2.81 5.20
N PHE A 7 -6.48 -2.93 4.91
CA PHE A 7 -5.46 -1.92 5.24
C PHE A 7 -5.33 -0.86 4.14
N LEU A 8 -5.77 -1.18 2.92
CA LEU A 8 -5.79 -0.28 1.77
C LEU A 8 -7.20 -0.19 1.15
N PRO A 9 -8.22 0.28 1.91
CA PRO A 9 -9.62 0.23 1.47
C PRO A 9 -9.90 1.05 0.21
N LEU A 10 -9.33 2.25 0.09
CA LEU A 10 -9.55 3.11 -1.07
C LEU A 10 -8.86 2.56 -2.32
N THR A 11 -7.66 2.00 -2.15
CA THR A 11 -6.90 1.37 -3.22
C THR A 11 -7.63 0.13 -3.74
N MET A 12 -8.15 -0.71 -2.84
CA MET A 12 -8.92 -1.91 -3.20
C MET A 12 -10.21 -1.56 -3.96
N GLU A 13 -10.92 -0.51 -3.53
CA GLU A 13 -12.10 -0.01 -4.24
C GLU A 13 -11.74 0.51 -5.64
N ALA A 14 -10.71 1.34 -5.75
CA ALA A 14 -10.27 1.91 -7.02
C ALA A 14 -9.76 0.83 -7.99
N ALA A 15 -8.98 -0.13 -7.49
CA ALA A 15 -8.41 -1.23 -8.27
C ALA A 15 -9.45 -2.23 -8.78
N GLY A 16 -10.62 -2.34 -8.12
CA GLY A 16 -11.74 -3.17 -8.58
C GLY A 16 -12.23 -2.82 -9.99
N ASN A 17 -11.97 -1.59 -10.43
CA ASN A 17 -12.32 -1.07 -11.75
C ASN A 17 -11.12 -0.97 -12.72
N CYS A 18 -9.95 -1.48 -12.33
CA CYS A 18 -8.74 -1.48 -13.13
C CYS A 18 -8.49 -2.84 -13.81
N THR A 19 -7.38 -2.96 -14.54
CA THR A 19 -6.96 -4.23 -15.14
C THR A 19 -6.70 -5.29 -14.06
N SER A 20 -6.83 -6.57 -14.43
CA SER A 20 -6.60 -7.69 -13.50
C SER A 20 -5.21 -7.68 -12.87
N GLY A 21 -4.19 -7.19 -13.58
CA GLY A 21 -2.83 -7.03 -13.07
C GLY A 21 -2.72 -6.00 -11.94
N LEU A 22 -3.36 -4.83 -12.09
CA LEU A 22 -3.40 -3.80 -11.04
C LEU A 22 -4.20 -4.27 -9.83
N ARG A 23 -5.31 -4.97 -10.05
CA ARG A 23 -6.10 -5.56 -8.96
C ARG A 23 -5.29 -6.57 -8.16
N HIS A 24 -4.54 -7.46 -8.82
CA HIS A 24 -3.71 -8.44 -8.13
C HIS A 24 -2.58 -7.80 -7.30
N LYS A 25 -1.97 -6.71 -7.81
CA LYS A 25 -0.96 -5.94 -7.08
C LYS A 25 -1.54 -5.24 -5.85
N ALA A 26 -2.72 -4.61 -5.98
CA ALA A 26 -3.44 -4.00 -4.86
C ALA A 26 -3.78 -5.03 -3.76
N GLU A 27 -4.28 -6.20 -4.15
CA GLU A 27 -4.57 -7.30 -3.23
C GLU A 27 -3.31 -7.81 -2.52
N ALA A 28 -2.19 -7.92 -3.23
CA ALA A 28 -0.92 -8.35 -2.66
C ALA A 28 -0.38 -7.34 -1.64
N ALA A 29 -0.40 -6.04 -1.97
CA ALA A 29 -0.01 -4.98 -1.06
C ALA A 29 -0.90 -4.93 0.20
N ASN A 30 -2.22 -5.07 0.05
CA ASN A 30 -3.15 -5.10 1.19
C ASN A 30 -2.86 -6.28 2.14
N ARG A 31 -2.57 -7.47 1.59
CA ARG A 31 -2.19 -8.63 2.41
C ARG A 31 -0.86 -8.40 3.13
N ALA A 32 0.15 -7.90 2.43
CA ALA A 32 1.45 -7.63 3.02
C ALA A 32 1.38 -6.56 4.13
N ALA A 33 0.49 -5.56 3.98
CA ALA A 33 0.25 -4.55 5.02
C ALA A 33 -0.35 -5.18 6.30
N ALA A 34 -1.28 -6.12 6.16
CA ALA A 34 -1.86 -6.85 7.29
C ALA A 34 -0.82 -7.73 8.00
N ASP A 35 0.03 -8.42 7.25
CA ASP A 35 1.11 -9.25 7.79
C ASP A 35 2.14 -8.38 8.53
N CYS A 36 2.53 -7.24 7.95
CA CYS A 36 3.47 -6.30 8.56
C CYS A 36 2.90 -5.65 9.84
N TRP A 37 1.62 -5.26 9.84
CA TRP A 37 0.95 -4.77 11.05
C TRP A 37 0.99 -5.81 12.18
N THR A 38 0.68 -7.06 11.85
CA THR A 38 0.69 -8.16 12.83
C THR A 38 2.10 -8.37 13.40
N ALA A 39 3.13 -8.26 12.55
CA ALA A 39 4.53 -8.32 12.93
C ALA A 39 4.95 -7.16 13.86
N LEU A 40 4.51 -5.93 13.57
CA LEU A 40 4.78 -4.74 14.38
C LEU A 40 4.13 -4.83 15.77
N VAL A 41 2.85 -5.23 15.84
CA VAL A 41 2.13 -5.40 17.11
C VAL A 41 2.65 -6.60 17.91
N GLY A 42 3.21 -7.61 17.22
CA GLY A 42 3.75 -8.83 17.82
C GLY A 42 5.25 -8.79 18.15
N ASP A 43 5.95 -7.68 17.89
CA ASP A 43 7.40 -7.51 18.01
C ASP A 43 8.22 -8.65 17.35
N CYS A 44 7.75 -9.15 16.21
CA CYS A 44 8.38 -10.29 15.55
C CYS A 44 8.32 -10.16 14.02
N ASP A 45 9.38 -10.63 13.38
CA ASP A 45 9.52 -10.90 11.94
C ASP A 45 9.93 -9.73 11.02
N THR A 46 11.16 -9.83 10.53
CA THR A 46 11.77 -8.96 9.50
C THR A 46 11.39 -9.38 8.07
N THR A 47 10.88 -10.59 7.87
CA THR A 47 10.47 -11.11 6.55
C THR A 47 9.21 -10.41 6.06
N SER A 48 8.20 -10.29 6.94
CA SER A 48 6.95 -9.59 6.65
C SER A 48 7.18 -8.12 6.29
N ARG A 49 8.11 -7.46 6.98
CA ARG A 49 8.56 -6.08 6.68
C ARG A 49 9.11 -5.96 5.26
N ARG A 50 10.04 -6.85 4.88
CA ARG A 50 10.63 -6.85 3.53
C ARG A 50 9.61 -7.13 2.44
N THR A 51 8.70 -8.08 2.67
CA THR A 51 7.63 -8.40 1.72
C THR A 51 6.72 -7.21 1.48
N LEU A 52 6.35 -6.47 2.54
CA LEU A 52 5.57 -5.25 2.39
C LEU A 52 6.24 -4.26 1.45
N ILE A 53 7.49 -3.87 1.73
CA ILE A 53 8.20 -2.85 0.94
C ILE A 53 8.26 -3.24 -0.54
N LEU A 54 8.56 -4.51 -0.85
CA LEU A 54 8.58 -4.98 -2.24
C LEU A 54 7.20 -4.88 -2.90
N THR A 55 6.12 -5.27 -2.20
CA THR A 55 4.77 -5.20 -2.77
C THR A 55 4.25 -3.78 -2.95
N LEU A 56 4.60 -2.84 -2.05
CA LEU A 56 4.27 -1.42 -2.21
C LEU A 56 5.02 -0.84 -3.40
N HIS A 57 6.30 -1.13 -3.54
CA HIS A 57 7.11 -0.70 -4.67
C HIS A 57 6.52 -1.16 -6.01
N ASP A 58 6.17 -2.45 -6.08
CA ASP A 58 5.54 -3.09 -7.24
C ASP A 58 4.21 -2.42 -7.66
N LEU A 59 3.45 -1.92 -6.69
CA LEU A 59 2.19 -1.23 -6.90
C LEU A 59 2.44 0.23 -7.29
N SER A 60 3.36 0.91 -6.60
CA SER A 60 3.79 2.28 -6.90
C SER A 60 4.33 2.39 -8.34
N GLU A 61 5.19 1.48 -8.77
CA GLU A 61 5.74 1.44 -10.13
C GLU A 61 4.64 1.25 -11.18
N ALA A 62 3.66 0.39 -10.90
CA ALA A 62 2.52 0.16 -11.79
C ALA A 62 1.60 1.41 -11.91
N THR A 63 1.76 2.39 -11.02
CA THR A 63 1.05 3.68 -11.03
C THR A 63 1.93 4.85 -11.49
N ALA A 64 3.17 4.58 -11.94
CA ALA A 64 4.13 5.60 -12.35
C ALA A 64 3.64 6.44 -13.55
N GLY A 65 4.17 7.67 -13.66
CA GLY A 65 3.93 8.56 -14.79
C GLY A 65 3.04 9.78 -14.53
N THR A 66 2.68 10.06 -13.27
CA THR A 66 1.87 11.25 -12.90
C THR A 66 2.51 12.05 -11.75
N VAL A 67 2.14 13.33 -11.58
CA VAL A 67 2.58 14.15 -10.42
C VAL A 67 2.17 13.50 -9.09
N GLN A 68 1.09 12.72 -9.09
CA GLN A 68 0.65 11.93 -7.94
C GLN A 68 1.62 10.81 -7.55
N TYR A 69 2.46 10.32 -8.46
CA TYR A 69 3.51 9.34 -8.15
C TYR A 69 4.48 9.84 -7.07
N ARG A 70 4.76 11.15 -7.03
CA ARG A 70 5.61 11.73 -5.98
C ARG A 70 5.02 11.52 -4.59
N ARG A 71 3.70 11.68 -4.44
CA ARG A 71 3.02 11.47 -3.15
C ARG A 71 3.00 10.00 -2.76
N VAL A 72 2.88 9.10 -3.74
CA VAL A 72 2.97 7.66 -3.51
C VAL A 72 4.38 7.30 -3.01
N ALA A 73 5.43 7.80 -3.66
CA ALA A 73 6.81 7.56 -3.25
C ALA A 73 7.17 8.17 -1.89
N GLU A 74 6.67 9.38 -1.59
CA GLU A 74 6.83 10.02 -0.27
C GLU A 74 6.16 9.18 0.83
N ALA A 75 4.93 8.68 0.60
CA ALA A 75 4.24 7.82 1.56
C ALA A 75 4.91 6.44 1.72
N GLU A 76 5.41 5.84 0.63
CA GLU A 76 6.19 4.59 0.68
C GLU A 76 7.46 4.74 1.52
N ALA A 77 8.16 5.86 1.41
CA ALA A 77 9.34 6.14 2.23
C ALA A 77 9.02 6.29 3.72
N LEU A 78 7.88 6.92 4.06
CA LEU A 78 7.42 7.02 5.45
C LEU A 78 7.04 5.65 6.03
N ILE A 79 6.42 4.78 5.22
CA ILE A 79 6.15 3.40 5.63
C ILE A 79 7.46 2.65 5.89
N ASP A 80 8.47 2.78 5.03
CA ASP A 80 9.77 2.13 5.24
C ASP A 80 10.44 2.55 6.54
N GLU A 81 10.42 3.85 6.86
CA GLU A 81 11.00 4.35 8.11
C GLU A 81 10.25 3.82 9.33
N ALA A 82 8.93 3.95 9.37
CA ALA A 82 8.11 3.45 10.49
C ALA A 82 8.30 1.94 10.70
N VAL A 83 8.41 1.17 9.61
CA VAL A 83 8.69 -0.27 9.65
C VAL A 83 10.08 -0.58 10.19
N ARG A 84 11.09 0.24 9.89
CA ARG A 84 12.45 0.09 10.43
C ARG A 84 12.51 0.42 11.92
N GLU A 85 11.83 1.49 12.33
CA GLU A 85 11.75 1.93 13.72
C GLU A 85 10.87 1.01 14.58
N GLY A 86 10.00 0.22 13.94
CA GLY A 86 9.04 -0.63 14.65
C GLY A 86 7.85 0.15 15.19
N ASP A 87 7.61 1.35 14.67
CA ASP A 87 6.53 2.22 15.12
C ASP A 87 5.23 1.87 14.38
N GLY A 88 4.32 1.24 15.11
CA GLY A 88 3.00 0.90 14.58
C GLY A 88 2.12 2.13 14.31
N GLU A 89 2.24 3.19 15.09
CA GLU A 89 1.41 4.40 14.94
C GLU A 89 1.80 5.16 13.68
N GLU A 90 3.10 5.43 13.49
CA GLU A 90 3.60 6.07 12.27
C GLU A 90 3.33 5.20 11.03
N PHE A 91 3.45 3.89 11.18
CA PHE A 91 3.12 2.95 10.11
C PHE A 91 1.65 3.06 9.68
N ALA A 92 0.72 3.13 10.64
CA ALA A 92 -0.70 3.26 10.34
C ALA A 92 -1.01 4.60 9.68
N GLU A 93 -0.41 5.70 10.14
CA GLU A 93 -0.57 7.03 9.54
C GLU A 93 -0.03 7.06 8.10
N ALA A 94 1.18 6.53 7.89
CA ALA A 94 1.81 6.47 6.58
C ALA A 94 1.01 5.61 5.60
N LEU A 95 0.44 4.48 6.06
CA LEU A 95 -0.45 3.64 5.26
C LEU A 95 -1.71 4.37 4.80
N VAL A 96 -2.33 5.17 5.66
CA VAL A 96 -3.51 5.99 5.27
C VAL A 96 -3.14 6.98 4.17
N GLY A 97 -1.97 7.63 4.30
CA GLY A 97 -1.43 8.53 3.28
C GLY A 97 -1.17 7.82 1.94
N TYR A 98 -0.58 6.62 2.00
CA TYR A 98 -0.32 5.79 0.83
C TYR A 98 -1.61 5.34 0.14
N ASP A 99 -2.59 4.85 0.90
CA ASP A 99 -3.87 4.38 0.37
C ASP A 99 -4.60 5.49 -0.42
N LEU A 100 -4.66 6.70 0.15
CA LEU A 100 -5.26 7.84 -0.52
C LEU A 100 -4.51 8.24 -1.80
N ALA A 101 -3.17 8.22 -1.76
CA ALA A 101 -2.34 8.60 -2.89
C ALA A 101 -2.53 7.61 -4.06
N VAL A 102 -2.46 6.31 -3.80
CA VAL A 102 -2.63 5.26 -4.81
C VAL A 102 -4.05 5.24 -5.37
N ALA A 103 -5.07 5.28 -4.52
CA ALA A 103 -6.47 5.32 -4.97
C ALA A 103 -6.76 6.50 -5.92
N THR A 104 -6.14 7.66 -5.66
CA THR A 104 -6.23 8.83 -6.52
C THR A 104 -5.59 8.57 -7.89
N VAL A 105 -4.44 7.91 -7.95
CA VAL A 105 -3.80 7.56 -9.24
C VAL A 105 -4.65 6.56 -10.01
N LEU A 106 -5.08 5.48 -9.35
CA LEU A 106 -5.90 4.43 -9.99
C LEU A 106 -7.21 5.00 -10.56
N SER A 107 -7.88 5.89 -9.82
CA SER A 107 -9.09 6.57 -10.29
C SER A 107 -8.85 7.43 -11.54
N ARG A 108 -7.67 8.04 -11.66
CA ARG A 108 -7.28 8.82 -12.85
C ARG A 108 -6.96 7.92 -14.04
N LEU A 109 -6.21 6.84 -13.85
CA LEU A 109 -5.88 5.86 -14.90
C LEU A 109 -7.15 5.25 -15.51
N ARG A 110 -8.16 4.93 -14.67
CA ARG A 110 -9.49 4.52 -15.14
C ARG A 110 -10.13 5.58 -16.03
N SER A 111 -10.10 6.84 -15.60
CA SER A 111 -10.78 7.95 -16.29
C SER A 111 -10.11 8.34 -17.61
N GLN A 112 -8.85 7.95 -17.83
CA GLN A 112 -8.13 8.14 -19.11
C GLN A 112 -8.33 6.98 -20.09
N SER A 113 -8.85 5.85 -19.62
CA SER A 113 -9.07 4.63 -20.44
C SER A 113 -10.53 4.47 -20.89
N ALA A 114 -11.40 5.41 -20.54
CA ALA A 114 -12.83 5.47 -20.86
C ALA A 114 -13.12 6.56 -21.91
#